data_AF-A0A829QKN3-F1
#
_entry.id   AF-A0A829QKN3-F1
#
_cell.length_a   1.000
_cell.length_b   1.000
_cell.length_c   1.000
_cell.angle_alpha   90.00
_cell.angle_beta   90.00
_cell.angle_gamma   90.00
#
_symmetry.space_group_name_H-M   'P 1'
#
loop_
_entity.id
_entity.type
_entity.pdbx_description
1 polymer ?
#
loop_
_entity_poly.entity_id
_entity_poly.type
_entity_poly.pdbx_seq_one_letter_code
_entity_poly.pdbx_strand_id
1 'polypeptide(L)' 'MWAHLRMCLRCGRVSCCDSSPHQHATAHFHATGHPVMRSHEPGEDWRWCYVHSTLG' A
#
# COMPACT_ATOMS: atom_id res chain seq x y z
N MET A 1 -3.31 -9.69 -14.70
CA MET A 1 -2.27 -9.49 -13.68
C MET A 1 -3.01 -9.22 -12.37
N TRP A 2 -2.77 -10.02 -11.33
CA TRP A 2 -3.56 -9.93 -10.10
C TRP A 2 -3.24 -8.63 -9.35
N ALA A 3 -4.28 -7.94 -8.90
CA ALA A 3 -4.13 -6.71 -8.15
C ALA A 3 -3.73 -7.04 -6.71
N HIS A 4 -2.44 -6.91 -6.42
CA HIS A 4 -1.90 -6.99 -5.06
C HIS A 4 -2.64 -5.97 -4.17
N LEU A 5 -3.11 -6.38 -2.99
CA LEU A 5 -3.86 -5.52 -2.05
C LEU A 5 -2.92 -5.02 -0.96
N ARG A 6 -2.98 -3.74 -0.66
CA ARG A 6 -2.18 -3.12 0.40
C ARG A 6 -3.09 -2.51 1.46
N MET A 7 -2.76 -2.70 2.73
CA MET A 7 -3.47 -2.11 3.86
C MET A 7 -2.64 -1.01 4.51
N CYS A 8 -3.22 0.16 4.71
CA CYS A 8 -2.61 1.25 5.43
C CYS A 8 -2.51 0.92 6.93
N LEU A 9 -1.30 0.95 7.49
CA LEU A 9 -1.08 0.71 8.92
C LEU A 9 -1.52 1.87 9.82
N ARG A 10 -1.77 3.06 9.25
CA ARG A 10 -2.21 4.23 10.02
C ARG A 10 -3.72 4.29 10.24
N CYS A 11 -4.51 3.92 9.23
CA CYS A 11 -5.97 4.04 9.27
C CYS A 11 -6.73 2.76 8.90
N GLY A 12 -6.02 1.68 8.57
CA GLY A 12 -6.62 0.39 8.21
C GLY A 12 -7.29 0.33 6.84
N ARG A 13 -7.18 1.37 6.00
CA ARG A 13 -7.77 1.35 4.65
C ARG A 13 -7.02 0.36 3.75
N VAL A 14 -7.75 -0.51 3.07
CA VAL A 14 -7.22 -1.42 2.05
C VAL A 14 -7.39 -0.79 0.66
N SER A 15 -6.32 -0.77 -0.12
CA SER A 15 -6.24 -0.18 -1.46
C SER A 15 -5.50 -1.10 -2.42
N CYS A 16 -5.79 -1.01 -3.71
CA CYS A 16 -5.02 -1.73 -4.74
C CYS A 16 -3.59 -1.17 -4.84
N CYS A 17 -2.62 -2.06 -5.06
CA CYS A 17 -1.21 -1.75 -5.27
C CYS A 17 -1.01 -0.82 -6.48
N ASP A 18 0.16 -0.17 -6.52
CA ASP A 18 0.61 0.70 -7.60
C ASP A 18 0.64 0.00 -8.98
N SER A 19 0.82 -1.32 -9.00
CA SER A 19 0.72 -2.12 -10.23
C SER A 19 -0.71 -2.22 -10.81
N SER A 20 -1.72 -1.69 -10.12
CA SER A 20 -3.07 -1.56 -10.67
C SER A 20 -3.20 -0.26 -11.48
N PRO A 21 -3.98 -0.23 -12.57
CA PRO A 21 -4.05 0.94 -13.47
C PRO A 21 -4.46 2.25 -12.77
N HIS A 22 -5.13 2.16 -11.61
CA HIS A 22 -5.60 3.32 -10.84
C HIS A 22 -4.71 3.70 -9.64
N GLN A 23 -3.62 2.96 -9.36
CA GLN A 23 -2.63 3.31 -8.32
C GLN A 23 -3.26 3.76 -6.98
N HIS A 24 -4.27 3.03 -6.49
CA HIS A 24 -5.09 3.46 -5.34
C HIS A 24 -4.29 3.65 -4.04
N ALA A 25 -3.25 2.85 -3.82
CA ALA A 25 -2.37 3.00 -2.66
C ALA A 25 -1.61 4.33 -2.70
N THR A 26 -1.07 4.70 -3.87
CA THR A 26 -0.36 5.97 -4.08
C THR A 26 -1.32 7.16 -3.93
N ALA A 27 -2.50 7.11 -4.56
CA ALA A 27 -3.52 8.14 -4.41
C ALA A 27 -3.95 8.33 -2.95
N HIS A 28 -4.10 7.24 -2.18
CA HIS A 28 -4.40 7.30 -0.76
C HIS A 28 -3.29 7.96 0.06
N PHE A 29 -2.02 7.66 -0.24
CA PHE A 29 -0.88 8.36 0.38
C PHE A 29 -0.94 9.87 0.11
N HIS A 30 -1.18 10.29 -1.13
CA HIS A 30 -1.30 11.71 -1.47
C HIS A 30 -2.50 12.40 -0.79
N ALA A 31 -3.62 11.71 -0.62
CA ALA A 31 -4.82 12.27 -0.02
C ALA A 31 -4.76 12.35 1.53
N THR A 32 -4.09 11.40 2.18
CA THR A 32 -4.10 11.27 3.65
C THR A 32 -2.76 11.56 4.31
N GLY A 33 -1.66 11.53 3.55
CA GLY A 33 -0.31 11.61 4.07
C GLY A 33 0.14 10.35 4.83
N HIS A 34 -0.54 9.21 4.70
CA HIS A 34 -0.18 7.98 5.41
C HIS A 34 1.00 7.25 4.74
N PRO A 35 2.20 7.24 5.35
CA PRO A 35 3.42 6.86 4.62
C PRO A 35 3.67 5.35 4.58
N VAL A 36 3.05 4.57 5.47
CA VAL A 36 3.30 3.12 5.60
C VAL A 36 2.08 2.29 5.25
N MET A 37 2.27 1.32 4.36
CA MET A 37 1.28 0.31 4.00
C MET A 37 1.90 -1.08 4.11
N ARG A 38 1.11 -2.11 4.41
CA ARG A 38 1.53 -3.51 4.44
C ARG A 38 0.88 -4.30 3.31
N SER A 39 1.49 -5.40 2.88
CA SER A 39 0.78 -6.36 2.03
C SER A 39 -0.42 -6.94 2.79
N HIS A 40 -1.55 -7.11 2.09
CA HIS A 40 -2.74 -7.80 2.59
C HIS A 40 -2.89 -9.16 1.89
N GLU A 41 -1.82 -9.66 1.28
CA GLU A 41 -1.86 -10.96 0.62
C GLU A 41 -1.57 -12.11 1.58
N PRO A 42 -2.24 -13.25 1.37
CA PRO A 42 -2.00 -14.43 2.17
C PRO A 42 -0.55 -14.92 1.94
N GLY A 43 0.28 -14.81 2.98
CA GLY A 43 1.67 -15.26 2.96
C GLY A 43 2.72 -14.15 2.85
N GLU A 44 2.31 -12.89 2.69
CA GLU A 44 3.21 -11.74 2.67
C GLU A 44 3.02 -10.88 3.92
N ASP A 45 4.10 -10.68 4.70
CA ASP A 45 4.08 -9.82 5.90
C ASP A 45 5.02 -8.59 5.78
N TRP A 46 5.34 -8.20 4.55
CA TRP A 46 6.22 -7.06 4.32
C TRP A 46 5.46 -5.74 4.29
N ARG A 47 6.19 -4.65 4.54
CA ARG A 47 5.67 -3.28 4.57
C ARG A 47 6.40 -2.40 3.57
N TRP A 48 5.64 -1.49 2.96
CA TRP A 48 6.13 -0.42 2.09
C TRP A 48 6.08 0.91 2.82
N CYS A 49 7.19 1.65 2.82
CA CYS A 49 7.21 3.06 3.19
C CYS A 49 7.33 3.94 1.94
N TYR A 50 6.33 4.77 1.66
CA TYR A 50 6.34 5.72 0.54
C TYR A 50 7.35 6.86 0.72
N VAL A 51 7.70 7.21 1.96
CA VAL A 51 8.67 8.29 2.25
C VAL A 51 10.10 7.84 1.99
N HIS A 52 10.43 6.59 2.37
CA HIS A 52 11.77 6.04 2.20
C HIS A 52 11.91 5.19 0.94
N SER A 53 10.80 4.94 0.22
CA SER A 53 10.73 4.01 -0.92
C SER A 53 11.41 2.68 -0.61
N THR A 54 11.22 2.18 0.61
CA THR A 54 11.88 0.98 1.12
C THR A 54 10.87 -0.08 1.53
N LEU A 55 11.26 -1.33 1.31
CA LEU A 55 10.55 -2.53 1.76
C LEU A 55 11.19 -3.02 3.07
N GLY A 56 10.37 -3.39 4.06
CA GLY A 56 10.82 -3.93 5.35
C GLY A 56 9.76 -4.75 6.05
#